data_AF-A0A2A3XJW9-F1
#
_entry.id   AF-A0A2A3XJW9-F1
#
_cell.length_a   1.000
_cell.length_b   1.000
_cell.length_c   1.000
_cell.angle_alpha   90.00
_cell.angle_beta   90.00
_cell.angle_gamma   90.00
#
_symmetry.space_group_name_H-M   'P 1'
#
loop_
_entity.id
_entity.type
_entity.pdbx_description
1 polymer ?
#
loop_
_entity_poly.entity_id
_entity_poly.type
_entity_poly.pdbx_seq_one_letter_code
_entity_poly.pdbx_strand_id
1 'polypeptide(L)'
;MKWKAEFNAVVRQVFPMMKPALSQGKKPGVILLSLAPSKESGAAADESAERVTTIAKELLGENADVGITGSEEDPKEIVIRHNHGTNMSFGARRLRVERVLNTRVPGSWQSHWDLVGDVVTFKRKEPLPDLVIPPEEHLPEITTHEQYANWRVVYGKTENDQDVFWHPREQAHMLVVGPTGSGKTVLLHRVVQAAAQAGWRIHVVDGKRIEFIGFRNWPNVELIGAKVEHQVRMIVGAHKLMEERYSLIESGQVRVSDLEPLMLVLDEVATLRKRIDRWWLSVRPKGAPAKAPVQELLADMVRLGRTAKIHLVMGLQRPDVEFLDGEMRDNFGARAALGRMSPQGAMMMWENAGIGTSVPRGKPGRGYSTTLAGPVMETQFHLVPNPDPGSPGYSEEKTEAVRPVRTRWPIKHIEDLDPVDTDLDGNEVKRTYDDFLDARILDGPSPIWATYTTPAEAASPEEDSVPTIGYAPEETDDYGVPDEMGPEFEGDGFHADQLPISAADLCEGDLAEVDDSLELWGIVESVEVSDTGVMVDFRDPETGDPESIGLDVNAVITVRKPNVEET
;
A
#
# COMPACT_ATOMS: atom_id res chain seq x y z
N MET A 1 -44.94 -17.19 -29.10
CA MET A 1 -45.12 -15.76 -29.39
C MET A 1 -45.84 -15.00 -28.26
N LYS A 2 -46.91 -15.54 -27.63
CA LYS A 2 -47.60 -14.88 -26.49
C LYS A 2 -46.71 -14.49 -25.31
N TRP A 3 -45.85 -15.39 -24.85
CA TRP A 3 -44.99 -15.14 -23.67
C TRP A 3 -44.02 -13.95 -23.86
N LYS A 4 -43.57 -13.65 -25.09
CA LYS A 4 -42.67 -12.49 -25.34
C LYS A 4 -43.38 -11.15 -25.12
N ALA A 5 -44.68 -11.09 -25.43
CA ALA A 5 -45.46 -9.87 -25.23
C ALA A 5 -45.76 -9.63 -23.74
N GLU A 6 -46.11 -10.69 -23.01
CA GLU A 6 -46.30 -10.64 -21.56
C GLU A 6 -44.99 -10.31 -20.83
N PHE A 7 -43.88 -10.92 -21.23
CA PHE A 7 -42.56 -10.62 -20.68
C PHE A 7 -42.14 -9.16 -20.93
N ASN A 8 -42.31 -8.65 -22.15
CA ASN A 8 -42.00 -7.25 -22.45
C ASN A 8 -42.92 -6.27 -21.69
N ALA A 9 -44.15 -6.65 -21.37
CA ALA A 9 -45.05 -5.83 -20.56
C ALA A 9 -44.55 -5.73 -19.10
N VAL A 10 -44.13 -6.87 -18.51
CA VAL A 10 -43.54 -6.91 -17.17
C VAL A 10 -42.24 -6.10 -17.12
N VAL A 11 -41.35 -6.27 -18.11
CA VAL A 11 -40.07 -5.54 -18.14
C VAL A 11 -40.26 -4.03 -18.29
N ARG A 12 -41.27 -3.57 -19.03
CA ARG A 12 -41.60 -2.14 -19.11
C ARG A 12 -42.22 -1.58 -17.82
N GLN A 13 -42.87 -2.42 -17.02
CA GLN A 13 -43.40 -2.01 -15.72
C GLN A 13 -42.27 -1.81 -14.70
N VAL A 14 -41.21 -2.61 -14.78
CA VAL A 14 -40.03 -2.53 -13.89
C VAL A 14 -38.99 -1.51 -14.39
N PHE A 15 -38.83 -1.37 -15.71
CA PHE A 15 -37.84 -0.48 -16.34
C PHE A 15 -38.50 0.45 -17.38
N PRO A 16 -39.27 1.47 -16.93
CA PRO A 16 -40.10 2.30 -17.83
C PRO A 16 -39.29 3.14 -18.83
N MET A 17 -38.03 3.47 -18.54
CA MET A 17 -37.15 4.27 -19.42
C MET A 17 -36.22 3.44 -20.32
N MET A 18 -36.37 2.10 -20.31
CA MET A 18 -35.51 1.19 -21.08
C MET A 18 -36.30 0.43 -22.13
N LYS A 19 -35.72 0.23 -23.32
CA LYS A 19 -36.24 -0.65 -24.36
C LYS A 19 -35.68 -2.07 -24.19
N PRO A 20 -36.54 -3.07 -23.89
CA PRO A 20 -36.12 -4.46 -23.84
C PRO A 20 -35.94 -5.05 -25.24
N ALA A 21 -34.83 -5.73 -25.46
CA ALA A 21 -34.56 -6.53 -26.64
C ALA A 21 -34.13 -7.94 -26.22
N LEU A 22 -34.89 -8.94 -26.70
CA LEU A 22 -34.65 -10.36 -26.42
C LEU A 22 -33.85 -10.99 -27.56
N SER A 23 -32.72 -11.62 -27.23
CA SER A 23 -31.90 -12.39 -28.17
C SER A 23 -31.69 -13.83 -27.67
N GLN A 24 -31.32 -14.75 -28.56
CA GLN A 24 -31.08 -16.14 -28.18
C GLN A 24 -29.64 -16.29 -27.66
N GLY A 25 -29.49 -16.85 -26.47
CA GLY A 25 -28.19 -17.11 -25.86
C GLY A 25 -27.44 -18.24 -26.55
N LYS A 26 -26.13 -18.35 -26.27
CA LYS A 26 -25.24 -19.36 -26.88
C LYS A 26 -25.62 -20.82 -26.54
N LYS A 27 -26.46 -21.06 -25.54
CA LYS A 27 -26.96 -22.38 -25.14
C LYS A 27 -28.44 -22.57 -25.51
N PRO A 28 -28.87 -23.76 -25.96
CA PRO A 28 -30.29 -24.03 -26.24
C PRO A 28 -31.14 -23.78 -25.00
N GLY A 29 -32.20 -22.96 -25.13
CA GLY A 29 -33.11 -22.62 -24.03
C GLY A 29 -32.77 -21.34 -23.26
N VAL A 30 -31.62 -20.71 -23.51
CA VAL A 30 -31.25 -19.43 -22.87
C VAL A 30 -31.69 -18.25 -23.74
N ILE A 31 -32.32 -17.25 -23.12
CA ILE A 31 -32.74 -16.01 -23.76
C ILE A 31 -32.09 -14.85 -23.03
N LEU A 32 -31.33 -14.03 -23.76
CA LEU A 32 -30.65 -12.84 -23.25
C LEU A 32 -31.55 -11.63 -23.40
N LEU A 33 -31.83 -10.96 -22.28
CA LEU A 33 -32.47 -9.65 -22.26
C LEU A 33 -31.38 -8.57 -22.30
N SER A 34 -31.48 -7.66 -23.25
CA SER A 34 -30.69 -6.43 -23.28
C SER A 34 -31.63 -5.23 -23.10
N LEU A 35 -31.23 -4.29 -22.27
CA LEU A 35 -31.95 -3.06 -22.01
C LEU A 35 -31.13 -1.91 -22.58
N ALA A 36 -31.72 -1.11 -23.46
CA ALA A 36 -31.10 0.09 -24.00
C ALA A 36 -31.97 1.32 -23.68
N PRO A 37 -31.38 2.46 -23.29
CA PRO A 37 -32.14 3.68 -23.04
C PRO A 37 -32.91 4.09 -24.31
N SER A 38 -34.18 4.49 -24.15
CA SER A 38 -34.97 5.00 -25.27
C SER A 38 -34.39 6.34 -25.77
N LYS A 39 -34.11 6.45 -27.07
CA LYS A 39 -33.68 7.69 -27.76
C LYS A 39 -34.77 8.79 -27.78
N GLU A 40 -35.20 9.23 -26.62
CA GLU A 40 -35.84 10.53 -26.41
C GLU A 40 -35.03 11.24 -25.32
N SER A 41 -33.98 11.96 -25.72
CA SER A 41 -33.19 12.77 -24.78
C SER A 41 -32.82 14.10 -25.45
N GLY A 42 -33.80 15.00 -25.53
CA GLY A 42 -33.56 16.44 -25.58
C GLY A 42 -33.75 17.10 -24.19
N ALA A 43 -33.89 16.29 -23.13
CA ALA A 43 -34.24 16.75 -21.78
C ALA A 43 -33.18 16.43 -20.71
N ALA A 44 -32.12 15.68 -21.03
CA ALA A 44 -31.04 15.35 -20.09
C ALA A 44 -29.91 16.41 -20.07
N ALA A 45 -29.85 17.27 -21.09
CA ALA A 45 -28.78 18.26 -21.26
C ALA A 45 -28.92 19.48 -20.32
N ASP A 46 -30.15 19.83 -19.90
CA ASP A 46 -30.45 20.99 -19.04
C ASP A 46 -30.24 20.69 -17.53
N GLU A 47 -30.27 19.42 -17.13
CA GLU A 47 -30.34 19.03 -15.71
C GLU A 47 -29.01 19.19 -14.96
N SER A 48 -27.86 19.09 -15.63
CA SER A 48 -26.54 19.00 -14.99
C SER A 48 -25.99 20.37 -14.59
N ALA A 49 -26.05 21.36 -15.49
CA ALA A 49 -25.57 22.72 -15.23
C ALA A 49 -26.47 23.49 -14.26
N GLU A 50 -27.80 23.32 -14.38
CA GLU A 50 -28.76 23.87 -13.43
C GLU A 50 -28.61 23.22 -12.04
N ARG A 51 -28.35 21.92 -11.96
CA ARG A 51 -28.09 21.21 -10.70
C ARG A 51 -26.82 21.73 -10.02
N VAL A 52 -25.70 21.88 -10.73
CA VAL A 52 -24.47 22.48 -10.19
C VAL A 52 -24.74 23.89 -9.66
N THR A 53 -25.47 24.70 -10.41
CA THR A 53 -25.81 26.08 -10.02
C THR A 53 -26.71 26.11 -8.78
N THR A 54 -27.68 25.20 -8.69
CA THR A 54 -28.58 25.07 -7.55
C THR A 54 -27.81 24.67 -6.28
N ILE A 55 -26.94 23.66 -6.39
CA ILE A 55 -26.10 23.18 -5.29
C ILE A 55 -25.16 24.30 -4.82
N ALA A 56 -24.53 25.01 -5.75
CA ALA A 56 -23.66 26.14 -5.43
C ALA A 56 -24.41 27.22 -4.64
N LYS A 57 -25.64 27.56 -5.03
CA LYS A 57 -26.47 28.55 -4.33
C LYS A 57 -26.97 28.06 -2.96
N GLU A 58 -27.29 26.77 -2.83
CA GLU A 58 -27.67 26.15 -1.56
C GLU A 58 -26.51 26.21 -0.55
N LEU A 59 -25.28 25.96 -1.00
CA LEU A 59 -24.09 25.87 -0.14
C LEU A 59 -23.39 27.21 0.10
N LEU A 60 -23.37 28.08 -0.90
CA LEU A 60 -22.58 29.31 -0.94
C LEU A 60 -23.44 30.57 -1.12
N GLY A 61 -24.76 30.43 -0.93
CA GLY A 61 -25.74 31.51 -0.93
C GLY A 61 -26.26 31.89 -2.33
N GLU A 62 -27.44 32.52 -2.36
CA GLU A 62 -28.14 32.94 -3.59
C GLU A 62 -27.32 33.83 -4.53
N ASN A 63 -26.31 34.53 -4.00
CA ASN A 63 -25.43 35.42 -4.76
C ASN A 63 -24.22 34.70 -5.38
N ALA A 64 -24.11 33.37 -5.23
CA ALA A 64 -23.04 32.61 -5.85
C ALA A 64 -23.14 32.69 -7.38
N ASP A 65 -22.05 33.09 -8.02
CA ASP A 65 -21.91 33.14 -9.48
C ASP A 65 -21.11 31.91 -9.95
N VAL A 66 -21.70 31.14 -10.86
CA VAL A 66 -21.18 29.83 -11.26
C VAL A 66 -20.81 29.86 -12.74
N GLY A 67 -19.53 29.70 -13.02
CA GLY A 67 -19.01 29.45 -14.37
C GLY A 67 -18.72 27.97 -14.57
N ILE A 68 -19.17 27.38 -15.67
CA ILE A 68 -18.87 25.99 -16.02
C ILE A 68 -18.14 25.96 -17.36
N THR A 69 -17.05 25.19 -17.43
CA THR A 69 -16.31 24.91 -18.67
C THR A 69 -16.43 23.42 -19.00
N GLY A 70 -16.76 23.08 -20.24
CA GLY A 70 -17.03 21.70 -20.68
C GLY A 70 -18.29 21.62 -21.55
N SER A 71 -18.82 20.42 -21.78
CA SER A 71 -20.19 20.27 -22.29
C SER A 71 -21.18 20.25 -21.13
N GLU A 72 -22.43 20.65 -21.36
CA GLU A 72 -23.48 20.67 -20.32
C GLU A 72 -23.69 19.29 -19.68
N GLU A 73 -23.54 18.21 -20.45
CA GLU A 73 -23.62 16.82 -19.96
C GLU A 73 -22.31 16.29 -19.34
N ASP A 74 -21.20 17.01 -19.51
CA ASP A 74 -19.87 16.57 -19.05
C ASP A 74 -19.01 17.77 -18.63
N PRO A 75 -19.34 18.41 -17.49
CA PRO A 75 -18.59 19.56 -17.01
C PRO A 75 -17.16 19.13 -16.68
N LYS A 76 -16.17 19.95 -17.05
CA LYS A 76 -14.75 19.71 -16.78
C LYS A 76 -14.21 20.59 -15.67
N GLU A 77 -14.75 21.80 -15.56
CA GLU A 77 -14.36 22.77 -14.55
C GLU A 77 -15.59 23.58 -14.13
N ILE A 78 -15.76 23.77 -12.82
CA ILE A 78 -16.81 24.58 -12.21
C ILE A 78 -16.11 25.64 -11.35
N VAL A 79 -16.30 26.90 -11.66
CA VAL A 79 -15.76 28.04 -10.91
C VAL A 79 -16.92 28.71 -10.21
N ILE A 80 -16.90 28.75 -8.87
CA ILE A 80 -17.92 29.39 -8.06
C ILE A 80 -17.29 30.61 -7.39
N ARG A 81 -17.80 31.80 -7.71
CA ARG A 81 -17.49 33.04 -7.01
C ARG A 81 -18.56 33.26 -5.95
N HIS A 82 -18.16 33.48 -4.70
CA HIS A 82 -19.07 33.69 -3.58
C HIS A 82 -18.74 34.98 -2.84
N ASN A 83 -19.47 35.31 -1.77
CA ASN A 83 -19.19 36.48 -0.92
C ASN A 83 -19.11 36.12 0.57
N HIS A 84 -18.70 34.89 0.87
CA HIS A 84 -18.69 34.34 2.22
C HIS A 84 -17.39 34.60 3.02
N GLY A 85 -16.34 35.19 2.44
CA GLY A 85 -15.17 35.74 3.15
C GLY A 85 -14.71 34.90 4.34
N THR A 86 -14.82 35.48 5.54
CA THR A 86 -14.42 34.86 6.81
C THR A 86 -15.08 33.50 7.09
N ASN A 87 -16.31 33.25 6.60
CA ASN A 87 -16.99 31.98 6.81
C ASN A 87 -16.32 30.81 6.09
N MET A 88 -15.60 31.06 5.00
CA MET A 88 -14.85 30.02 4.25
C MET A 88 -13.42 29.82 4.77
N SER A 89 -12.96 30.65 5.72
CA SER A 89 -11.68 30.42 6.40
C SER A 89 -11.68 29.15 7.26
N PHE A 90 -12.85 28.72 7.75
CA PHE A 90 -13.03 27.50 8.52
C PHE A 90 -12.95 26.26 7.62
N GLY A 91 -11.96 25.39 7.85
CA GLY A 91 -11.73 24.18 7.04
C GLY A 91 -12.94 23.24 6.95
N ALA A 92 -13.69 23.07 8.05
CA ALA A 92 -14.88 22.21 8.09
C ALA A 92 -15.99 22.66 7.11
N ARG A 93 -16.18 23.96 6.92
CA ARG A 93 -17.17 24.48 5.95
C ARG A 93 -16.73 24.26 4.51
N ARG A 94 -15.43 24.38 4.23
CA ARG A 94 -14.90 24.08 2.90
C ARG A 94 -15.06 22.61 2.56
N LEU A 95 -14.69 21.72 3.49
CA LEU A 95 -14.89 20.27 3.35
C LEU A 95 -16.36 19.93 3.06
N ARG A 96 -17.32 20.56 3.76
CA ARG A 96 -18.75 20.38 3.48
C ARG A 96 -19.14 20.74 2.04
N VAL A 97 -18.69 21.92 1.56
CA VAL A 97 -18.98 22.37 0.19
C VAL A 97 -18.38 21.41 -0.84
N GLU A 98 -17.15 20.98 -0.61
CA GLU A 98 -16.46 20.02 -1.46
C GLU A 98 -17.16 18.67 -1.50
N ARG A 99 -17.65 18.21 -0.34
CA ARG A 99 -18.32 16.93 -0.20
C ARG A 99 -19.67 16.92 -0.91
N VAL A 100 -20.53 17.91 -0.63
CA VAL A 100 -21.86 17.99 -1.26
C VAL A 100 -21.74 18.11 -2.78
N LEU A 101 -20.74 18.85 -3.29
CA LEU A 101 -20.49 18.94 -4.73
C LEU A 101 -20.04 17.59 -5.30
N ASN A 102 -19.11 16.88 -4.65
CA ASN A 102 -18.67 15.55 -5.08
C ASN A 102 -19.78 14.49 -5.05
N THR A 103 -20.72 14.57 -4.10
CA THR A 103 -21.86 13.63 -4.02
C THR A 103 -22.93 13.94 -5.05
N ARG A 104 -23.30 15.22 -5.23
CA ARG A 104 -24.47 15.61 -6.02
C ARG A 104 -24.16 15.94 -7.49
N VAL A 105 -22.88 16.12 -7.83
CA VAL A 105 -22.43 16.37 -9.21
C VAL A 105 -21.68 15.14 -9.73
N PRO A 106 -22.17 14.46 -10.77
CA PRO A 106 -21.52 13.27 -11.31
C PRO A 106 -20.05 13.50 -11.67
N GLY A 107 -19.20 12.53 -11.32
CA GLY A 107 -17.76 12.59 -11.51
C GLY A 107 -17.01 12.88 -10.21
N SER A 108 -15.70 12.67 -10.23
CA SER A 108 -14.83 13.01 -9.10
C SER A 108 -14.27 14.41 -9.32
N TRP A 109 -14.28 15.26 -8.29
CA TRP A 109 -13.93 16.68 -8.41
C TRP A 109 -12.83 17.05 -7.41
N GLN A 110 -11.81 17.74 -7.91
CA GLN A 110 -10.77 18.36 -7.11
C GLN A 110 -11.10 19.84 -6.90
N SER A 111 -11.08 20.30 -5.66
CA SER A 111 -11.34 21.68 -5.28
C SER A 111 -10.04 22.50 -5.16
N HIS A 112 -10.11 23.79 -5.46
CA HIS A 112 -9.08 24.77 -5.18
C HIS A 112 -9.72 26.05 -4.65
N TRP A 113 -9.37 26.44 -3.43
CA TRP A 113 -9.94 27.60 -2.75
C TRP A 113 -8.99 28.80 -2.79
N ASP A 114 -9.41 29.87 -3.46
CA ASP A 114 -8.85 31.20 -3.31
C ASP A 114 -9.67 31.96 -2.24
N LEU A 115 -9.19 31.88 -1.00
CA LEU A 115 -9.82 32.54 0.15
C LEU A 115 -9.76 34.07 0.08
N VAL A 116 -8.86 34.64 -0.70
CA VAL A 116 -8.70 36.10 -0.83
C VAL A 116 -9.64 36.62 -1.91
N GLY A 117 -9.77 35.88 -3.01
CA GLY A 117 -10.67 36.20 -4.12
C GLY A 117 -12.12 35.78 -3.91
N ASP A 118 -12.43 35.03 -2.83
CA ASP A 118 -13.73 34.39 -2.59
C ASP A 118 -14.16 33.50 -3.77
N VAL A 119 -13.21 32.69 -4.27
CA VAL A 119 -13.44 31.78 -5.40
C VAL A 119 -13.09 30.35 -5.01
N VAL A 120 -13.95 29.41 -5.37
CA VAL A 120 -13.61 27.98 -5.40
C VAL A 120 -13.69 27.46 -6.82
N THR A 121 -12.67 26.70 -7.23
CA THR A 121 -12.62 26.03 -8.52
C THR A 121 -12.65 24.53 -8.32
N PHE A 122 -13.65 23.86 -8.88
CA PHE A 122 -13.75 22.42 -8.94
C PHE A 122 -13.35 21.94 -10.34
N LYS A 123 -12.28 21.15 -10.43
CA LYS A 123 -11.86 20.50 -11.67
C LYS A 123 -12.19 19.03 -11.61
N ARG A 124 -12.70 18.47 -12.70
CA ARG A 124 -12.96 17.04 -12.76
C ARG A 124 -11.64 16.28 -12.68
N LYS A 125 -11.54 15.37 -11.72
CA LYS A 125 -10.45 14.39 -11.63
C LYS A 125 -10.55 13.47 -12.84
N GLU A 126 -9.48 13.38 -13.59
CA GLU A 126 -9.33 12.29 -14.55
C GLU A 126 -9.11 11.00 -13.74
N PRO A 127 -9.77 9.89 -14.11
CA PRO A 127 -9.58 8.65 -13.39
C PRO A 127 -8.11 8.25 -13.47
N LEU A 128 -7.52 7.95 -12.31
CA LEU A 128 -6.15 7.48 -12.21
C LEU A 128 -5.92 6.31 -13.18
N PRO A 129 -4.88 6.35 -14.02
CA PRO A 129 -4.59 5.29 -14.97
C PRO A 129 -4.42 3.95 -14.25
N ASP A 130 -4.90 2.86 -14.85
CA ASP A 130 -4.80 1.50 -14.27
C ASP A 130 -3.35 1.02 -14.13
N LEU A 131 -2.46 1.57 -14.94
CA LEU A 131 -1.08 1.15 -15.03
C LEU A 131 -0.22 2.37 -15.36
N VAL A 132 0.80 2.61 -14.52
CA VAL A 132 1.81 3.64 -14.74
C VAL A 132 3.16 2.94 -14.85
N ILE A 133 3.89 3.19 -15.92
CA ILE A 133 5.24 2.68 -16.13
C ILE A 133 6.21 3.81 -15.72
N PRO A 134 7.33 3.51 -15.03
CA PRO A 134 8.31 4.54 -14.74
C PRO A 134 8.87 5.16 -16.03
N PRO A 135 9.44 6.38 -15.96
CA PRO A 135 10.17 6.98 -17.08
C PRO A 135 11.29 6.04 -17.58
N GLU A 136 11.51 6.01 -18.90
CA GLU A 136 12.58 5.20 -19.52
C GLU A 136 14.00 5.74 -19.21
N GLU A 137 14.09 6.96 -18.69
CA GLU A 137 15.36 7.59 -18.35
C GLU A 137 16.05 6.84 -17.19
N HIS A 138 17.23 6.30 -17.47
CA HIS A 138 18.07 5.68 -16.46
C HIS A 138 18.55 6.74 -15.46
N LEU A 139 18.38 6.47 -14.17
CA LEU A 139 18.84 7.40 -13.14
C LEU A 139 20.37 7.49 -13.16
N PRO A 140 20.95 8.71 -13.13
CA PRO A 140 22.40 8.87 -13.19
C PRO A 140 23.05 8.35 -11.91
N GLU A 141 24.27 7.83 -12.06
CA GLU A 141 25.11 7.41 -10.94
C GLU A 141 25.42 8.62 -10.04
N ILE A 142 25.27 8.43 -8.73
CA ILE A 142 25.61 9.43 -7.73
C ILE A 142 27.09 9.29 -7.36
N THR A 143 27.87 10.30 -7.71
CA THR A 143 29.31 10.37 -7.44
C THR A 143 29.67 11.49 -6.46
N THR A 144 28.74 12.40 -6.18
CA THR A 144 28.95 13.57 -5.31
C THR A 144 27.86 13.69 -4.26
N HIS A 145 28.16 14.41 -3.18
CA HIS A 145 27.16 14.70 -2.16
C HIS A 145 25.98 15.51 -2.70
N GLU A 146 26.22 16.46 -3.60
CA GLU A 146 25.17 17.29 -4.22
C GLU A 146 24.20 16.45 -5.04
N GLN A 147 24.69 15.48 -5.81
CA GLN A 147 23.85 14.52 -6.53
C GLN A 147 23.02 13.67 -5.57
N TYR A 148 23.60 13.16 -4.47
CA TYR A 148 22.84 12.48 -3.41
C TYR A 148 21.76 13.38 -2.83
N ALA A 149 22.13 14.63 -2.53
CA ALA A 149 21.29 15.63 -1.91
C ALA A 149 20.07 16.03 -2.76
N ASN A 150 20.12 15.82 -4.07
CA ASN A 150 19.04 16.09 -5.01
C ASN A 150 18.40 14.80 -5.56
N TRP A 151 18.89 13.62 -5.14
CA TRP A 151 18.39 12.35 -5.65
C TRP A 151 17.00 12.07 -5.12
N ARG A 152 16.11 11.73 -6.05
CA ARG A 152 14.72 11.36 -5.79
C ARG A 152 14.33 10.21 -6.71
N VAL A 153 13.50 9.31 -6.20
CA VAL A 153 12.90 8.24 -7.01
C VAL A 153 11.42 8.47 -7.15
N VAL A 154 10.96 8.73 -8.37
CA VAL A 154 9.52 8.73 -8.68
C VAL A 154 9.02 7.29 -8.67
N TYR A 155 7.96 7.03 -7.91
CA TYR A 155 7.42 5.70 -7.69
C TYR A 155 5.92 5.58 -7.96
N GLY A 156 5.24 6.67 -8.31
CA GLY A 156 3.84 6.64 -8.70
C GLY A 156 3.36 8.00 -9.19
N LYS A 157 2.11 8.02 -9.65
CA LYS A 157 1.41 9.22 -10.10
C LYS A 157 0.12 9.40 -9.30
N THR A 158 -0.11 10.61 -8.82
CA THR A 158 -1.32 10.95 -8.06
C THR A 158 -2.51 11.17 -8.96
N GLU A 159 -3.70 11.20 -8.36
CA GLU A 159 -4.96 11.62 -8.98
C GLU A 159 -4.94 13.00 -9.63
N ASN A 160 -3.96 13.85 -9.32
CA ASN A 160 -3.82 15.20 -9.87
C ASN A 160 -2.69 15.30 -10.89
N ASP A 161 -2.30 14.16 -11.48
CA ASP A 161 -1.19 14.04 -12.43
C ASP A 161 0.19 14.45 -11.87
N GLN A 162 0.32 14.54 -10.55
CA GLN A 162 1.59 14.86 -9.90
C GLN A 162 2.39 13.60 -9.62
N ASP A 163 3.71 13.66 -9.84
CA ASP A 163 4.64 12.60 -9.49
C ASP A 163 4.77 12.48 -7.96
N VAL A 164 4.62 11.26 -7.46
CA VAL A 164 5.01 10.92 -6.09
C VAL A 164 6.41 10.36 -6.10
N PHE A 165 7.28 10.92 -5.27
CA PHE A 165 8.66 10.52 -5.17
C PHE A 165 9.11 10.35 -3.73
N TRP A 166 10.16 9.54 -3.55
CA TRP A 166 10.89 9.45 -2.29
C TRP A 166 12.16 10.28 -2.40
N HIS A 167 12.37 11.17 -1.44
CA HIS A 167 13.59 11.97 -1.36
C HIS A 167 14.35 11.68 -0.05
N PRO A 168 15.35 10.78 -0.03
CA PRO A 168 16.00 10.31 1.19
C PRO A 168 16.66 11.38 2.06
N ARG A 169 17.07 12.51 1.46
CA ARG A 169 17.63 13.65 2.22
C ARG A 169 16.59 14.28 3.13
N GLU A 170 15.35 14.39 2.67
CA GLU A 170 14.24 15.01 3.40
C GLU A 170 13.42 13.97 4.17
N GLN A 171 13.14 12.84 3.54
CA GLN A 171 12.41 11.71 4.08
C GLN A 171 13.39 10.56 4.34
N ALA A 172 13.96 10.50 5.53
CA ALA A 172 15.06 9.59 5.85
C ALA A 172 14.76 8.12 5.53
N HIS A 173 13.53 7.67 5.78
CA HIS A 173 13.11 6.29 5.61
C HIS A 173 11.78 6.21 4.86
N MET A 174 11.53 5.06 4.24
CA MET A 174 10.31 4.78 3.49
C MET A 174 9.55 3.60 4.09
N LEU A 175 8.25 3.79 4.32
CA LEU A 175 7.34 2.77 4.81
C LEU A 175 6.36 2.39 3.70
N VAL A 176 6.27 1.10 3.40
CA VAL A 176 5.38 0.54 2.39
C VAL A 176 4.46 -0.49 3.02
N VAL A 177 3.16 -0.24 2.98
CA VAL A 177 2.13 -1.10 3.56
C VAL A 177 1.21 -1.61 2.47
N GLY A 178 0.78 -2.86 2.54
CA GLY A 178 -0.28 -3.36 1.69
C GLY A 178 -0.43 -4.87 1.75
N PRO A 179 -1.66 -5.41 1.62
CA PRO A 179 -1.90 -6.84 1.66
C PRO A 179 -1.25 -7.55 0.47
N THR A 180 -1.20 -8.88 0.53
CA THR A 180 -0.72 -9.70 -0.60
C THR A 180 -1.50 -9.36 -1.88
N GLY A 181 -0.78 -9.24 -3.01
CA GLY A 181 -1.38 -8.92 -4.31
C GLY A 181 -1.71 -7.43 -4.55
N SER A 182 -1.52 -6.55 -3.56
CA SER A 182 -1.73 -5.10 -3.71
C SER A 182 -0.69 -4.38 -4.58
N GLY A 183 0.46 -5.01 -4.84
CA GLY A 183 1.61 -4.41 -5.54
C GLY A 183 2.77 -3.99 -4.62
N LYS A 184 2.70 -4.27 -3.30
CA LYS A 184 3.74 -3.94 -2.31
C LYS A 184 5.16 -4.31 -2.80
N THR A 185 5.36 -5.56 -3.20
CA THR A 185 6.66 -6.05 -3.70
C THR A 185 7.14 -5.26 -4.92
N VAL A 186 6.24 -4.96 -5.87
CA VAL A 186 6.57 -4.22 -7.09
C VAL A 186 7.06 -2.80 -6.76
N LEU A 187 6.44 -2.13 -5.78
CA LEU A 187 6.92 -0.83 -5.30
C LEU A 187 8.30 -0.94 -4.63
N LEU A 188 8.54 -1.96 -3.81
CA LEU A 188 9.87 -2.19 -3.23
C LEU A 188 10.92 -2.42 -4.32
N HIS A 189 10.61 -3.23 -5.33
CA HIS A 189 11.47 -3.46 -6.50
C HIS A 189 11.79 -2.17 -7.24
N ARG A 190 10.80 -1.29 -7.44
CA ARG A 190 11.01 0.02 -8.08
C ARG A 190 12.06 0.85 -7.34
N VAL A 191 11.97 0.91 -6.01
CA VAL A 191 12.90 1.67 -5.18
C VAL A 191 14.30 1.05 -5.22
N VAL A 192 14.40 -0.29 -5.14
CA VAL A 192 15.68 -1.00 -5.25
C VAL A 192 16.33 -0.80 -6.61
N GLN A 193 15.59 -0.96 -7.70
CA GLN A 193 16.09 -0.74 -9.06
C GLN A 193 16.61 0.69 -9.22
N ALA A 194 15.84 1.69 -8.78
CA ALA A 194 16.24 3.09 -8.86
C ALA A 194 17.53 3.40 -8.08
N ALA A 195 17.65 2.89 -6.85
CA ALA A 195 18.84 3.10 -6.04
C ALA A 195 20.06 2.35 -6.61
N ALA A 196 19.84 1.16 -7.16
CA ALA A 196 20.87 0.37 -7.81
C ALA A 196 21.40 1.10 -9.06
N GLN A 197 20.52 1.67 -9.88
CA GLN A 197 20.89 2.50 -11.03
C GLN A 197 21.74 3.71 -10.60
N ALA A 198 21.40 4.30 -9.46
CA ALA A 198 22.09 5.45 -8.89
C ALA A 198 23.41 5.09 -8.16
N GLY A 199 23.82 3.81 -8.13
CA GLY A 199 25.09 3.36 -7.52
C GLY A 199 25.08 3.25 -6.00
N TRP A 200 23.90 3.14 -5.37
CA TRP A 200 23.77 2.96 -3.92
C TRP A 200 24.25 1.58 -3.48
N ARG A 201 24.77 1.47 -2.25
CA ARG A 201 24.99 0.17 -1.61
C ARG A 201 23.66 -0.35 -1.10
N ILE A 202 23.25 -1.56 -1.47
CA ILE A 202 21.93 -2.10 -1.10
C ILE A 202 22.06 -3.46 -0.41
N HIS A 203 21.40 -3.58 0.74
CA HIS A 203 21.21 -4.82 1.50
C HIS A 203 19.71 -5.13 1.59
N VAL A 204 19.33 -6.38 1.31
CA VAL A 204 17.94 -6.83 1.34
C VAL A 204 17.74 -7.94 2.35
N VAL A 205 16.88 -7.69 3.33
CA VAL A 205 16.37 -8.68 4.27
C VAL A 205 15.03 -9.18 3.72
N ASP A 206 15.07 -10.33 3.05
CA ASP A 206 13.90 -10.93 2.37
C ASP A 206 13.13 -11.82 3.35
N GLY A 207 12.09 -11.26 3.98
CA GLY A 207 11.25 -11.97 4.96
C GLY A 207 10.58 -13.23 4.40
N LYS A 208 10.26 -13.24 3.10
CA LYS A 208 9.54 -14.33 2.40
C LYS A 208 10.45 -15.24 1.57
N ARG A 209 11.73 -14.91 1.44
CA ARG A 209 12.79 -15.68 0.75
C ARG A 209 12.69 -15.78 -0.77
N ILE A 210 11.53 -15.43 -1.33
CA ILE A 210 11.20 -15.61 -2.75
C ILE A 210 11.00 -14.28 -3.49
N GLU A 211 10.70 -13.20 -2.80
CA GLU A 211 10.29 -11.93 -3.42
C GLU A 211 11.48 -11.20 -4.07
N PHE A 212 12.72 -11.50 -3.64
CA PHE A 212 13.94 -10.85 -4.14
C PHE A 212 14.91 -11.83 -4.83
N ILE A 213 14.46 -13.00 -5.28
CA ILE A 213 15.31 -13.99 -5.99
C ILE A 213 16.01 -13.36 -7.19
N GLY A 214 15.27 -12.62 -8.03
CA GLY A 214 15.82 -11.94 -9.21
C GLY A 214 16.89 -10.90 -8.89
N PHE A 215 16.93 -10.39 -7.65
CA PHE A 215 17.90 -9.39 -7.23
C PHE A 215 19.26 -9.98 -6.81
N ARG A 216 19.39 -11.31 -6.69
CA ARG A 216 20.65 -11.96 -6.27
C ARG A 216 21.83 -11.70 -7.22
N ASN A 217 21.53 -11.48 -8.49
CA ASN A 217 22.50 -11.12 -9.54
C ASN A 217 22.41 -9.64 -9.95
N TRP A 218 21.70 -8.81 -9.18
CA TRP A 218 21.46 -7.43 -9.56
C TRP A 218 22.64 -6.54 -9.17
N PRO A 219 23.20 -5.75 -10.11
CA PRO A 219 24.28 -4.82 -9.78
C PRO A 219 23.93 -3.94 -8.59
N ASN A 220 24.91 -3.70 -7.71
CA ASN A 220 24.80 -2.86 -6.52
C ASN A 220 23.92 -3.40 -5.37
N VAL A 221 23.23 -4.51 -5.57
CA VAL A 221 22.63 -5.31 -4.49
C VAL A 221 23.70 -6.22 -3.93
N GLU A 222 24.35 -5.75 -2.86
CA GLU A 222 25.56 -6.39 -2.30
C GLU A 222 25.21 -7.64 -1.49
N LEU A 223 24.12 -7.62 -0.71
CA LEU A 223 23.73 -8.72 0.18
C LEU A 223 22.22 -8.95 0.15
N ILE A 224 21.82 -10.22 0.12
CA ILE A 224 20.42 -10.65 0.31
C ILE A 224 20.37 -11.74 1.39
N GLY A 225 19.64 -11.49 2.47
CA GLY A 225 19.45 -12.42 3.59
C GLY A 225 18.07 -13.07 3.54
N ALA A 226 18.04 -14.38 3.28
CA ALA A 226 16.81 -15.19 3.30
C ALA A 226 16.66 -16.01 4.61
N LYS A 227 17.78 -16.45 5.19
CA LYS A 227 17.84 -17.17 6.47
C LYS A 227 17.87 -16.19 7.64
N VAL A 228 17.29 -16.55 8.78
CA VAL A 228 17.08 -15.58 9.88
C VAL A 228 18.41 -15.12 10.50
N GLU A 229 19.37 -16.03 10.63
CA GLU A 229 20.73 -15.77 11.06
C GLU A 229 21.46 -14.78 10.14
N HIS A 230 21.29 -14.91 8.82
CA HIS A 230 21.83 -13.96 7.85
C HIS A 230 21.16 -12.59 7.94
N GLN A 231 19.83 -12.58 8.09
CA GLN A 231 19.06 -11.34 8.24
C GLN A 231 19.49 -10.57 9.48
N VAL A 232 19.65 -11.27 10.61
CA VAL A 232 20.13 -10.67 11.86
C VAL A 232 21.55 -10.14 11.70
N ARG A 233 22.45 -10.93 11.11
CA ARG A 233 23.82 -10.48 10.83
C ARG A 233 23.88 -9.23 9.95
N MET A 234 23.02 -9.13 8.93
CA MET A 234 22.92 -7.95 8.07
C MET A 234 22.46 -6.72 8.84
N ILE A 235 21.43 -6.84 9.69
CA ILE A 235 20.92 -5.74 10.50
C ILE A 235 22.00 -5.26 11.50
N VAL A 236 22.66 -6.20 12.19
CA VAL A 236 23.78 -5.90 13.10
C VAL A 236 24.93 -5.24 12.34
N GLY A 237 25.27 -5.72 11.15
CA GLY A 237 26.32 -5.14 10.30
C GLY A 237 26.00 -3.71 9.85
N ALA A 238 24.76 -3.45 9.44
CA ALA A 238 24.30 -2.10 9.09
C ALA A 238 24.37 -1.15 10.30
N HIS A 239 23.95 -1.61 11.48
CA HIS A 239 24.07 -0.82 12.71
C HIS A 239 25.55 -0.55 13.08
N LYS A 240 26.43 -1.56 13.00
CA LYS A 240 27.87 -1.36 13.24
C LYS A 240 28.47 -0.31 12.30
N LEU A 241 28.08 -0.32 11.02
CA LEU A 241 28.49 0.72 10.06
C LEU A 241 27.95 2.11 10.44
N MET A 242 26.74 2.20 11.00
CA MET A 242 26.17 3.44 11.51
C MET A 242 27.06 4.05 12.59
N GLU A 243 27.40 3.26 13.61
CA GLU A 243 28.22 3.67 14.75
C GLU A 243 29.65 4.04 14.33
N GLU A 244 30.23 3.28 13.41
CA GLU A 244 31.53 3.59 12.80
C GLU A 244 31.51 4.96 12.11
N ARG A 245 30.46 5.24 11.33
CA ARG A 245 30.30 6.53 10.64
C ARG A 245 30.16 7.68 11.62
N TYR A 246 29.38 7.52 12.69
CA TYR A 246 29.30 8.52 13.76
C TYR A 246 30.66 8.77 14.40
N SER A 247 31.39 7.72 14.77
CA SER A 247 32.72 7.81 15.37
C SER A 247 33.73 8.55 14.46
N LEU A 248 33.69 8.29 13.15
CA LEU A 248 34.53 8.96 12.15
C LEU A 248 34.16 10.44 11.96
N ILE A 249 32.87 10.78 12.07
CA ILE A 249 32.39 12.17 12.03
C ILE A 249 32.81 12.93 13.29
N GLU A 250 32.61 12.35 14.47
CA GLU A 250 32.93 12.97 15.76
C GLU A 250 34.43 13.22 15.91
N SER A 251 35.26 12.31 15.41
CA SER A 251 36.71 12.47 15.39
C SER A 251 37.21 13.43 14.29
N GLY A 252 36.33 13.91 13.41
CA GLY A 252 36.67 14.83 12.32
C GLY A 252 37.42 14.20 11.16
N GLN A 253 37.51 12.86 11.10
CA GLN A 253 38.21 12.14 10.03
C GLN A 253 37.40 12.13 8.73
N VAL A 254 36.06 12.15 8.83
CA VAL A 254 35.13 12.09 7.71
C VAL A 254 34.02 13.12 7.93
N ARG A 255 33.57 13.81 6.87
CA ARG A 255 32.36 14.63 6.93
C ARG A 255 31.16 13.84 6.43
N VAL A 256 29.96 14.21 6.85
CA VAL A 256 28.70 13.62 6.35
C VAL A 256 28.64 13.64 4.81
N SER A 257 29.17 14.68 4.17
CA SER A 257 29.21 14.79 2.71
C SER A 257 29.99 13.65 2.05
N ASP A 258 31.00 13.11 2.72
CA ASP A 258 31.95 12.15 2.17
C ASP A 258 31.40 10.70 2.25
N LEU A 259 30.34 10.47 3.02
CA LEU A 259 29.70 9.15 3.17
C LEU A 259 28.94 8.72 1.91
N GLU A 260 29.00 7.44 1.54
CA GLU A 260 28.05 6.85 0.59
C GLU A 260 26.74 6.39 1.27
N PRO A 261 25.61 6.42 0.56
CA PRO A 261 24.36 5.91 1.10
C PRO A 261 24.32 4.38 1.13
N LEU A 262 23.78 3.83 2.22
CA LEU A 262 23.37 2.44 2.34
C LEU A 262 21.84 2.37 2.40
N MET A 263 21.23 1.56 1.55
CA MET A 263 19.81 1.20 1.65
C MET A 263 19.67 -0.17 2.29
N LEU A 264 18.93 -0.24 3.40
CA LEU A 264 18.53 -1.49 4.04
C LEU A 264 17.04 -1.73 3.78
N VAL A 265 16.75 -2.68 2.90
CA VAL A 265 15.38 -3.08 2.57
C VAL A 265 14.97 -4.20 3.51
N LEU A 266 13.84 -4.03 4.21
CA LEU A 266 13.29 -5.00 5.13
C LEU A 266 11.91 -5.38 4.64
N ASP A 267 11.78 -6.52 3.94
CA ASP A 267 10.47 -7.02 3.53
C ASP A 267 9.84 -7.86 4.63
N GLU A 268 8.55 -7.62 4.86
CA GLU A 268 7.71 -8.30 5.83
C GLU A 268 8.29 -8.30 7.25
N VAL A 269 8.57 -7.09 7.77
CA VAL A 269 9.21 -6.87 9.08
C VAL A 269 8.45 -7.57 10.22
N ALA A 270 7.12 -7.63 10.16
CA ALA A 270 6.31 -8.35 11.15
C ALA A 270 6.65 -9.84 11.21
N THR A 271 6.81 -10.49 10.04
CA THR A 271 7.21 -11.89 9.96
C THR A 271 8.67 -12.08 10.35
N LEU A 272 9.56 -11.16 9.94
CA LEU A 272 10.96 -11.15 10.34
C LEU A 272 11.09 -11.13 11.86
N ARG A 273 10.36 -10.26 12.57
CA ARG A 273 10.41 -10.16 14.04
C ARG A 273 10.05 -11.48 14.71
N LYS A 274 8.92 -12.10 14.31
CA LYS A 274 8.50 -13.42 14.83
C LYS A 274 9.56 -14.49 14.60
N ARG A 275 10.22 -14.47 13.44
CA ARG A 275 11.34 -15.38 13.12
C ARG A 275 12.56 -15.12 13.99
N ILE A 276 12.91 -13.85 14.21
CA ILE A 276 14.01 -13.44 15.09
C ILE A 276 13.75 -13.89 16.51
N ASP A 277 12.55 -13.67 17.06
CA ASP A 277 12.19 -14.09 18.42
C ASP A 277 12.32 -15.60 18.60
N ARG A 278 11.79 -16.37 17.63
CA ARG A 278 11.92 -17.84 17.64
C ARG A 278 13.36 -18.30 17.55
N TRP A 279 14.15 -17.70 16.65
CA TRP A 279 15.56 -18.05 16.48
C TRP A 279 16.37 -17.68 17.72
N TRP A 280 16.10 -16.52 18.32
CA TRP A 280 16.74 -16.04 19.55
C TRP A 280 16.59 -17.05 20.69
N LEU A 281 15.40 -17.61 20.92
CA LEU A 281 15.22 -18.67 21.92
C LEU A 281 16.17 -19.86 21.74
N SER A 282 16.61 -20.11 20.52
CA SER A 282 17.53 -21.21 20.20
C SER A 282 19.00 -20.86 20.41
N VAL A 283 19.42 -19.61 20.21
CA VAL A 283 20.84 -19.18 20.26
C VAL A 283 21.17 -18.27 21.46
N ARG A 284 20.16 -17.89 22.24
CA ARG A 284 20.29 -16.95 23.36
C ARG A 284 21.18 -17.52 24.48
N PRO A 285 22.21 -16.77 24.92
CA PRO A 285 23.00 -17.13 26.10
C PRO A 285 22.16 -17.17 27.39
N LYS A 286 22.57 -18.00 28.35
CA LYS A 286 21.92 -18.04 29.66
C LYS A 286 22.04 -16.66 30.36
N GLY A 287 20.90 -16.11 30.78
CA GLY A 287 20.83 -14.80 31.45
C GLY A 287 20.71 -13.59 30.52
N ALA A 288 20.71 -13.80 29.19
CA ALA A 288 20.46 -12.73 28.24
C ALA A 288 18.96 -12.31 28.21
N PRO A 289 18.65 -11.11 27.68
CA PRO A 289 17.28 -10.58 27.64
C PRO A 289 16.27 -11.48 26.93
N ALA A 290 14.99 -11.29 27.25
CA ALA A 290 13.89 -12.04 26.63
C ALA A 290 13.80 -11.77 25.11
N LYS A 291 13.91 -10.51 24.70
CA LYS A 291 13.92 -10.08 23.29
C LYS A 291 15.33 -10.10 22.72
N ALA A 292 15.44 -10.32 21.42
CA ALA A 292 16.73 -10.31 20.73
C ALA A 292 17.28 -8.89 20.63
N PRO A 293 18.58 -8.64 20.95
CA PRO A 293 19.19 -7.31 20.89
C PRO A 293 19.04 -6.60 19.53
N VAL A 294 19.02 -7.37 18.44
CA VAL A 294 18.85 -6.86 17.07
C VAL A 294 17.58 -6.01 16.86
N GLN A 295 16.53 -6.19 17.67
CA GLN A 295 15.32 -5.37 17.57
C GLN A 295 15.56 -3.93 18.03
N GLU A 296 16.37 -3.75 19.09
CA GLU A 296 16.77 -2.41 19.55
C GLU A 296 17.73 -1.76 18.55
N LEU A 297 18.66 -2.51 17.96
CA LEU A 297 19.55 -1.99 16.91
C LEU A 297 18.77 -1.51 15.68
N LEU A 298 17.69 -2.21 15.31
CA LEU A 298 16.82 -1.78 14.22
C LEU A 298 16.10 -0.47 14.58
N ALA A 299 15.60 -0.36 15.80
CA ALA A 299 14.97 0.86 16.33
C ALA A 299 15.93 2.06 16.32
N ASP A 300 17.18 1.85 16.71
CA ASP A 300 18.21 2.89 16.72
C ASP A 300 18.54 3.36 15.31
N MET A 301 18.59 2.46 14.33
CA MET A 301 18.78 2.85 12.92
C MET A 301 17.61 3.69 12.38
N VAL A 302 16.37 3.43 12.81
CA VAL A 302 15.21 4.27 12.45
C VAL A 302 15.37 5.69 12.99
N ARG A 303 15.94 5.86 14.20
CA ARG A 303 16.14 7.18 14.82
C ARG A 303 17.37 7.91 14.32
N LEU A 304 18.48 7.20 14.14
CA LEU A 304 19.82 7.76 13.97
C LEU A 304 20.38 7.57 12.55
N GLY A 305 19.73 6.77 11.69
CA GLY A 305 20.27 6.38 10.39
C GLY A 305 20.47 7.54 9.41
N ARG A 306 19.65 8.60 9.50
CA ARG A 306 19.65 9.74 8.56
C ARG A 306 21.03 10.38 8.40
N THR A 307 21.68 10.78 9.50
CA THR A 307 22.99 11.47 9.46
C THR A 307 24.09 10.54 8.95
N ALA A 308 24.01 9.24 9.28
CA ALA A 308 24.92 8.23 8.80
C ALA A 308 24.65 7.79 7.34
N LYS A 309 23.67 8.39 6.64
CA LYS A 309 23.19 7.99 5.30
C LYS A 309 22.83 6.50 5.21
N ILE A 310 22.20 5.98 6.25
CA ILE A 310 21.60 4.65 6.27
C ILE A 310 20.09 4.84 6.17
N HIS A 311 19.50 4.33 5.10
CA HIS A 311 18.11 4.54 4.75
C HIS A 311 17.35 3.20 4.79
N LEU A 312 16.34 3.11 5.66
CA LEU A 312 15.49 1.94 5.77
C LEU A 312 14.31 2.06 4.80
N VAL A 313 14.04 0.97 4.08
CA VAL A 313 12.83 0.79 3.27
C VAL A 313 12.08 -0.42 3.82
N MET A 314 11.00 -0.18 4.56
CA MET A 314 10.28 -1.21 5.31
C MET A 314 8.97 -1.59 4.64
N GLY A 315 8.78 -2.87 4.37
CA GLY A 315 7.57 -3.45 3.80
C GLY A 315 6.74 -4.20 4.84
N LEU A 316 5.43 -3.96 4.87
CA LEU A 316 4.48 -4.59 5.79
C LEU A 316 3.19 -4.98 5.10
N GLN A 317 2.54 -6.03 5.56
CA GLN A 317 1.18 -6.34 5.12
C GLN A 317 0.12 -5.45 5.76
N ARG A 318 0.28 -5.12 7.05
CA ARG A 318 -0.62 -4.25 7.81
C ARG A 318 0.19 -3.25 8.64
N PRO A 319 -0.36 -2.06 8.93
CA PRO A 319 0.36 -1.00 9.65
C PRO A 319 0.25 -1.11 11.17
N ASP A 320 -0.62 -1.97 11.70
CA ASP A 320 -0.93 -2.21 13.11
C ASP A 320 0.06 -3.13 13.83
N VAL A 321 1.25 -3.28 13.26
CA VAL A 321 2.30 -4.10 13.84
C VAL A 321 2.85 -3.37 15.06
N GLU A 322 2.81 -4.02 16.23
CA GLU A 322 3.33 -3.56 17.54
C GLU A 322 4.72 -2.88 17.48
N PHE A 323 5.51 -3.20 16.45
CA PHE A 323 6.84 -2.64 16.20
C PHE A 323 6.84 -1.18 15.71
N LEU A 324 5.73 -0.66 15.18
CA LEU A 324 5.62 0.70 14.66
C LEU A 324 4.82 1.57 15.62
N ASP A 325 5.39 1.79 16.79
CA ASP A 325 4.90 2.84 17.67
C ASP A 325 4.92 4.23 16.97
N GLY A 326 4.28 5.22 17.58
CA GLY A 326 4.17 6.56 16.98
C GLY A 326 5.55 7.17 16.67
N GLU A 327 6.50 7.03 17.58
CA GLU A 327 7.85 7.58 17.45
C GLU A 327 8.61 6.98 16.26
N MET A 328 8.55 5.66 16.07
CA MET A 328 9.15 5.02 14.91
C MET A 328 8.50 5.48 13.61
N ARG A 329 7.16 5.57 13.57
CA ARG A 329 6.42 6.00 12.38
C ARG A 329 6.80 7.42 11.95
N ASP A 330 7.07 8.32 12.89
CA ASP A 330 7.45 9.71 12.58
C ASP A 330 8.79 9.82 11.85
N ASN A 331 9.67 8.83 11.98
CA ASN A 331 10.93 8.76 11.24
C ASN A 331 10.76 8.25 9.79
N PHE A 332 9.59 7.68 9.45
CA PHE A 332 9.20 7.30 8.10
C PHE A 332 8.49 8.45 7.38
N GLY A 333 9.28 9.42 6.91
CA GLY A 333 8.76 10.60 6.21
C GLY A 333 8.15 10.29 4.83
N ALA A 334 8.53 9.17 4.19
CA ALA A 334 7.87 8.68 2.99
C ALA A 334 6.99 7.47 3.34
N ARG A 335 5.70 7.56 3.04
CA ARG A 335 4.73 6.50 3.34
C ARG A 335 3.90 6.19 2.09
N ALA A 336 3.71 4.91 1.83
CA ALA A 336 2.88 4.39 0.76
C ALA A 336 2.03 3.24 1.29
N ALA A 337 0.71 3.32 1.14
CA ALA A 337 -0.20 2.21 1.41
C ALA A 337 -0.86 1.76 0.11
N LEU A 338 -0.74 0.48 -0.23
CA LEU A 338 -1.29 -0.12 -1.44
C LEU A 338 -2.51 -0.98 -1.10
N GLY A 339 -3.48 -0.97 -2.00
CA GLY A 339 -4.74 -1.66 -1.81
C GLY A 339 -5.63 -1.02 -0.76
N ARG A 340 -6.80 -1.64 -0.55
CA ARG A 340 -7.78 -1.19 0.44
C ARG A 340 -7.28 -1.49 1.86
N MET A 341 -7.35 -0.48 2.72
CA MET A 341 -7.00 -0.62 4.14
C MET A 341 -8.25 -0.76 5.02
N SER A 342 -8.07 -1.27 6.24
CA SER A 342 -9.07 -1.12 7.30
C SER A 342 -9.06 0.31 7.84
N PRO A 343 -10.18 0.81 8.41
CA PRO A 343 -10.22 2.12 9.07
C PRO A 343 -9.14 2.28 10.16
N GLN A 344 -8.89 1.23 10.94
CA GLN A 344 -7.82 1.23 11.94
C GLN A 344 -6.43 1.34 11.31
N GLY A 345 -6.20 0.63 10.20
CA GLY A 345 -4.95 0.75 9.46
C GLY A 345 -4.77 2.14 8.84
N ALA A 346 -5.85 2.76 8.37
CA ALA A 346 -5.88 4.14 7.88
C ALA A 346 -5.57 5.14 9.00
N MET A 347 -6.19 4.98 10.16
CA MET A 347 -5.91 5.78 11.34
C MET A 347 -4.44 5.70 11.75
N MET A 348 -3.83 4.52 11.70
CA MET A 348 -2.41 4.35 12.02
C MET A 348 -1.47 4.89 10.94
N MET A 349 -1.83 4.83 9.66
CA MET A 349 -0.95 5.32 8.59
C MET A 349 -1.02 6.84 8.42
N TRP A 350 -2.23 7.38 8.51
CA TRP A 350 -2.58 8.72 8.03
C TRP A 350 -3.18 9.62 9.09
N GLU A 351 -3.39 9.11 10.30
CA GLU A 351 -4.16 9.80 11.35
C GLU A 351 -5.57 10.17 10.87
N ASN A 352 -6.11 9.38 9.93
CA ASN A 352 -7.42 9.56 9.34
C ASN A 352 -7.98 8.20 8.93
N ALA A 353 -9.13 7.84 9.49
CA ALA A 353 -9.76 6.54 9.27
C ALA A 353 -10.38 6.35 7.86
N GLY A 354 -10.60 7.43 7.10
CA GLY A 354 -11.18 7.37 5.76
C GLY A 354 -10.14 7.24 4.63
N ILE A 355 -8.89 7.65 4.85
CA ILE A 355 -7.89 7.65 3.77
C ILE A 355 -7.42 6.22 3.49
N GLY A 356 -7.69 5.72 2.28
CA GLY A 356 -7.24 4.39 1.83
C GLY A 356 -8.20 3.24 2.11
N THR A 357 -9.34 3.47 2.78
CA THR A 357 -10.40 2.46 2.96
C THR A 357 -11.27 2.28 1.71
N SER A 358 -11.14 3.20 0.76
CA SER A 358 -11.94 3.29 -0.45
C SER A 358 -11.28 2.77 -1.71
N VAL A 359 -10.02 2.31 -1.63
CA VAL A 359 -9.26 1.85 -2.81
C VAL A 359 -10.05 0.74 -3.52
N PRO A 360 -10.31 0.86 -4.84
CA PRO A 360 -11.03 -0.15 -5.60
C PRO A 360 -10.37 -1.52 -5.54
N ARG A 361 -11.18 -2.57 -5.36
CA ARG A 361 -10.70 -3.96 -5.43
C ARG A 361 -10.29 -4.28 -6.87
N GLY A 362 -9.28 -5.13 -7.04
CA GLY A 362 -8.82 -5.57 -8.37
C GLY A 362 -8.04 -4.52 -9.17
N LYS A 363 -7.54 -3.46 -8.54
CA LYS A 363 -6.60 -2.49 -9.11
C LYS A 363 -5.22 -2.61 -8.45
N PRO A 364 -4.37 -3.59 -8.83
CA PRO A 364 -3.02 -3.70 -8.29
C PRO A 364 -2.21 -2.43 -8.53
N GLY A 365 -1.41 -2.03 -7.54
CA GLY A 365 -0.65 -0.79 -7.59
C GLY A 365 -1.48 0.47 -7.32
N ARG A 366 -2.79 0.38 -7.02
CA ARG A 366 -3.58 1.51 -6.52
C ARG A 366 -3.40 1.66 -5.02
N GLY A 367 -3.38 2.88 -4.51
CA GLY A 367 -3.31 3.13 -3.08
C GLY A 367 -3.18 4.61 -2.75
N TYR A 368 -2.56 4.93 -1.63
CA TYR A 368 -2.35 6.29 -1.15
C TYR A 368 -0.89 6.50 -0.75
N SER A 369 -0.39 7.72 -0.95
CA SER A 369 0.98 8.05 -0.57
C SER A 369 1.13 9.50 -0.12
N THR A 370 2.04 9.74 0.81
CA THR A 370 2.45 11.09 1.23
C THR A 370 3.24 11.76 0.12
N THR A 371 2.80 12.95 -0.27
CA THR A 371 3.62 13.86 -1.08
C THR A 371 4.61 14.61 -0.20
N LEU A 372 5.69 15.16 -0.79
CA LEU A 372 6.67 15.97 -0.05
C LEU A 372 6.04 17.23 0.59
N ALA A 373 4.97 17.74 -0.03
CA ALA A 373 4.24 18.92 0.47
C ALA A 373 3.35 18.62 1.69
N GLY A 374 3.25 17.36 2.12
CA GLY A 374 2.44 16.93 3.26
C GLY A 374 1.11 16.22 2.94
N PRO A 375 0.33 16.54 1.89
CA PRO A 375 -0.94 15.86 1.67
C PRO A 375 -0.73 14.40 1.26
N VAL A 376 -1.63 13.55 1.74
CA VAL A 376 -1.78 12.16 1.31
C VAL A 376 -2.71 12.13 0.10
N MET A 377 -2.27 11.54 -1.00
CA MET A 377 -3.03 11.51 -2.25
C MET A 377 -3.22 10.09 -2.75
N GLU A 378 -4.38 9.83 -3.36
CA GLU A 378 -4.58 8.60 -4.11
C GLU A 378 -3.55 8.54 -5.24
N THR A 379 -2.90 7.39 -5.36
CA THR A 379 -1.71 7.20 -6.20
C THR A 379 -1.82 5.87 -6.92
N GLN A 380 -1.55 5.88 -8.22
CA GLN A 380 -1.18 4.67 -8.96
C GLN A 380 0.35 4.54 -8.95
N PHE A 381 0.83 3.50 -8.27
CA PHE A 381 2.25 3.14 -8.19
C PHE A 381 2.76 2.54 -9.49
N HIS A 382 4.06 2.73 -9.73
CA HIS A 382 4.75 2.24 -10.91
C HIS A 382 4.77 0.71 -10.99
N LEU A 383 4.43 0.18 -12.17
CA LEU A 383 4.72 -1.19 -12.53
C LEU A 383 6.15 -1.28 -13.08
N VAL A 384 6.98 -2.08 -12.43
CA VAL A 384 8.36 -2.36 -12.85
C VAL A 384 8.53 -3.83 -13.23
N PRO A 385 9.48 -4.15 -14.14
CA PRO A 385 9.78 -5.54 -14.46
C PRO A 385 10.36 -6.25 -13.25
N ASN A 386 9.97 -7.51 -13.05
CA ASN A 386 10.61 -8.37 -12.07
C ASN A 386 11.91 -8.94 -12.67
N PRO A 387 13.08 -8.79 -12.01
CA PRO A 387 14.33 -9.36 -12.52
C PRO A 387 14.43 -10.89 -12.50
N ASP A 388 13.52 -11.60 -11.84
CA ASP A 388 13.53 -13.07 -11.74
C ASP A 388 12.94 -13.72 -13.00
N PRO A 389 13.72 -14.48 -13.80
CA PRO A 389 13.22 -15.19 -14.98
C PRO A 389 12.07 -16.17 -14.71
N GLY A 390 11.94 -16.66 -13.47
CA GLY A 390 10.83 -17.53 -13.06
C GLY A 390 9.52 -16.79 -12.73
N SER A 391 9.53 -15.46 -12.69
CA SER A 391 8.38 -14.66 -12.30
C SER A 391 7.45 -14.34 -13.48
N PRO A 392 6.11 -14.34 -13.29
CA PRO A 392 5.17 -13.86 -14.30
C PRO A 392 5.39 -12.40 -14.74
N GLY A 393 6.06 -11.59 -13.91
CA GLY A 393 6.39 -10.19 -14.21
C GLY A 393 7.72 -9.99 -14.95
N TYR A 394 8.38 -11.06 -15.35
CA TYR A 394 9.67 -11.00 -16.05
C TYR A 394 9.51 -10.63 -17.52
N SER A 395 10.40 -9.76 -17.97
CA SER A 395 10.63 -9.48 -19.39
C SER A 395 12.09 -9.12 -19.54
N GLU A 396 12.84 -9.91 -20.28
CA GLU A 396 14.29 -9.70 -20.47
C GLU A 396 14.59 -8.29 -20.96
N GLU A 397 13.91 -7.85 -22.02
CA GLU A 397 14.04 -6.49 -22.58
C GLU A 397 13.82 -5.39 -21.53
N LYS A 398 12.72 -5.47 -20.78
CA LYS A 398 12.39 -4.46 -19.76
C LYS A 398 13.33 -4.51 -18.57
N THR A 399 13.73 -5.72 -18.14
CA THR A 399 14.68 -5.93 -17.04
C THR A 399 16.05 -5.36 -17.39
N GLU A 400 16.54 -5.61 -18.61
CA GLU A 400 17.82 -5.04 -19.06
C GLU A 400 17.73 -3.51 -19.24
N ALA A 401 16.58 -2.97 -19.68
CA ALA A 401 16.38 -1.53 -19.77
C ALA A 401 16.51 -0.81 -18.41
N VAL A 402 16.16 -1.48 -17.31
CA VAL A 402 16.31 -0.92 -15.95
C VAL A 402 17.56 -1.41 -15.21
N ARG A 403 18.39 -2.25 -15.83
CA ARG A 403 19.61 -2.77 -15.21
C ARG A 403 20.66 -1.64 -15.05
N PRO A 404 21.32 -1.52 -13.89
CA PRO A 404 22.37 -0.52 -13.71
C PRO A 404 23.51 -0.68 -14.70
N VAL A 405 23.93 0.42 -15.32
CA VAL A 405 25.06 0.45 -16.28
C VAL A 405 26.40 0.10 -15.63
N ARG A 406 26.54 0.35 -14.31
CA ARG A 406 27.79 0.14 -13.56
C ARG A 406 27.53 -0.55 -12.22
N THR A 407 28.49 -1.40 -11.84
CA THR A 407 28.52 -2.07 -10.54
C THR A 407 29.62 -1.44 -9.67
N ARG A 408 29.22 -0.65 -8.67
CA ARG A 408 30.10 -0.11 -7.62
C ARG A 408 30.26 -1.08 -6.46
N TRP A 409 29.19 -1.80 -6.12
CA TRP A 409 29.16 -2.74 -5.00
C TRP A 409 29.00 -4.16 -5.56
N PRO A 410 30.07 -4.98 -5.55
CA PRO A 410 30.01 -6.34 -6.04
C PRO A 410 29.12 -7.20 -5.14
N ILE A 411 28.51 -8.23 -5.72
CA ILE A 411 27.66 -9.18 -4.98
C ILE A 411 28.52 -9.95 -3.97
N LYS A 412 27.95 -10.14 -2.78
CA LYS A 412 28.52 -10.91 -1.69
C LYS A 412 27.48 -11.86 -1.10
N HIS A 413 27.93 -12.79 -0.28
CA HIS A 413 27.05 -13.65 0.49
C HIS A 413 27.58 -13.86 1.90
N ILE A 414 26.69 -14.23 2.82
CA ILE A 414 27.06 -14.63 4.17
C ILE A 414 27.30 -16.13 4.14
N GLU A 415 28.40 -16.56 4.76
CA GLU A 415 28.73 -17.96 4.96
C GLU A 415 27.57 -18.71 5.65
N ASP A 416 27.24 -19.88 5.12
CA ASP A 416 26.28 -20.78 5.74
C ASP A 416 27.00 -21.57 6.83
N LEU A 417 26.59 -21.32 8.08
CA LEU A 417 27.09 -22.05 9.24
C LEU A 417 26.07 -23.11 9.66
N ASP A 418 26.53 -24.32 9.94
CA ASP A 418 25.70 -25.35 10.55
C ASP A 418 25.27 -24.95 11.96
N PRO A 419 24.07 -25.32 12.44
CA PRO A 419 23.66 -24.99 13.82
C PRO A 419 24.52 -25.64 14.92
N VAL A 420 25.27 -26.68 14.55
CA VAL A 420 26.17 -27.43 15.42
C VAL A 420 27.59 -27.26 14.89
N ASP A 421 28.52 -27.04 15.80
CA ASP A 421 29.96 -27.02 15.56
C ASP A 421 30.63 -28.16 16.34
N THR A 422 31.90 -28.42 16.04
CA THR A 422 32.70 -29.38 16.78
C THR A 422 33.75 -28.64 17.61
N ASP A 423 33.76 -28.88 18.92
CA ASP A 423 34.77 -28.31 19.81
C ASP A 423 36.16 -28.95 19.60
N LEU A 424 37.18 -28.43 20.28
CA LEU A 424 38.56 -28.93 20.18
C LEU A 424 38.71 -30.40 20.61
N ASP A 425 37.77 -30.91 21.41
CA ASP A 425 37.74 -32.28 21.93
C ASP A 425 36.91 -33.23 21.05
N GLY A 426 36.32 -32.72 19.95
CA GLY A 426 35.51 -33.51 19.03
C GLY A 426 34.03 -33.63 19.41
N ASN A 427 33.57 -32.89 20.43
CA ASN A 427 32.17 -32.92 20.84
C ASN A 427 31.33 -31.94 20.03
N GLU A 428 30.08 -32.33 19.77
CA GLU A 428 29.08 -31.45 19.17
C GLU A 428 28.66 -30.36 20.15
N VAL A 429 28.87 -29.10 19.76
CA VAL A 429 28.45 -27.91 20.51
C VAL A 429 27.54 -27.05 19.64
N LYS A 430 26.47 -26.53 20.23
CA LYS A 430 25.56 -25.66 19.51
C LYS A 430 26.21 -24.29 19.27
N ARG A 431 26.14 -23.78 18.04
CA ARG A 431 26.60 -22.42 17.73
C ARG A 431 25.80 -21.38 18.50
N THR A 432 26.52 -20.39 19.00
CA THR A 432 26.01 -19.25 19.75
C THR A 432 25.55 -18.14 18.81
N TYR A 433 24.84 -17.15 19.37
CA TYR A 433 24.47 -15.94 18.64
C TYR A 433 25.67 -15.25 18.00
N ASP A 434 26.80 -15.14 18.73
CA ASP A 434 27.99 -14.44 18.27
C ASP A 434 28.68 -15.17 17.11
N ASP A 435 28.69 -16.51 17.11
CA ASP A 435 29.22 -17.30 15.99
C ASP A 435 28.51 -16.97 14.68
N PHE A 436 27.18 -16.80 14.70
CA PHE A 436 26.41 -16.39 13.53
C PHE A 436 26.66 -14.93 13.12
N LEU A 437 26.98 -14.05 14.07
CA LEU A 437 27.37 -12.67 13.75
C LEU A 437 28.76 -12.60 13.11
N ASP A 438 29.66 -13.49 13.51
CA ASP A 438 31.04 -13.59 13.02
C ASP A 438 31.17 -14.38 11.70
N ALA A 439 30.07 -14.98 11.22
CA ALA A 439 30.02 -15.64 9.91
C ALA A 439 30.65 -14.74 8.82
N ARG A 440 31.45 -15.32 7.92
CA ARG A 440 32.21 -14.52 6.95
C ARG A 440 31.31 -13.93 5.88
N ILE A 441 31.66 -12.74 5.39
CA ILE A 441 31.12 -12.21 4.13
C ILE A 441 32.09 -12.62 3.03
N LEU A 442 31.59 -13.38 2.08
CA LEU A 442 32.36 -13.94 0.97
C LEU A 442 32.01 -13.17 -0.32
N ASP A 443 33.01 -12.92 -1.16
CA ASP A 443 32.83 -12.27 -2.45
C ASP A 443 32.21 -13.23 -3.48
N GLY A 444 31.40 -12.68 -4.39
CA GLY A 444 30.78 -13.40 -5.49
C GLY A 444 29.41 -14.01 -5.12
N PRO A 445 28.69 -14.52 -6.14
CA PRO A 445 27.42 -15.20 -5.92
C PRO A 445 27.64 -16.46 -5.07
N SER A 446 26.77 -16.74 -4.09
CA SER A 446 26.89 -17.96 -3.27
C SER A 446 26.84 -19.22 -4.15
N PRO A 447 27.66 -20.25 -3.82
CA PRO A 447 27.80 -21.44 -4.66
C PRO A 447 26.55 -22.31 -4.75
N ILE A 448 25.55 -22.15 -3.86
CA ILE A 448 24.42 -23.08 -3.72
C ILE A 448 23.23 -22.71 -4.63
N TRP A 449 23.13 -21.47 -5.12
CA TRP A 449 21.98 -21.03 -5.91
C TRP A 449 22.27 -20.83 -7.40
N ALA A 450 23.49 -21.19 -7.85
CA ALA A 450 23.95 -21.01 -9.23
C ALA A 450 23.41 -22.04 -10.24
N THR A 451 22.66 -23.07 -9.81
CA THR A 451 22.02 -24.03 -10.72
C THR A 451 20.51 -23.88 -10.73
N TYR A 452 20.03 -22.80 -11.34
CA TYR A 452 18.75 -22.88 -12.05
C TYR A 452 19.04 -23.51 -13.41
N THR A 453 18.96 -24.84 -13.48
CA THR A 453 18.91 -25.52 -14.77
C THR A 453 17.60 -25.10 -15.43
N THR A 454 17.67 -24.45 -16.59
CA THR A 454 16.46 -24.16 -17.37
C THR A 454 15.71 -25.47 -17.65
N PRO A 455 14.36 -25.49 -17.64
CA PRO A 455 13.59 -26.71 -17.94
C PRO A 455 13.94 -27.34 -19.30
N ALA A 456 14.53 -26.55 -20.22
CA ALA A 456 14.97 -26.99 -21.54
C ALA A 456 16.22 -27.90 -21.51
N GLU A 457 17.03 -27.88 -20.46
CA GLU A 457 18.22 -28.73 -20.33
C GLU A 457 17.93 -30.07 -19.63
N ALA A 458 16.70 -30.27 -19.14
CA ALA A 458 16.25 -31.50 -18.49
C ALA A 458 15.54 -32.46 -19.46
N ALA A 459 16.16 -32.77 -20.60
CA ALA A 459 15.77 -33.88 -21.46
C ALA A 459 17.05 -34.60 -21.93
N SER A 460 17.39 -35.80 -21.45
CA SER A 460 16.66 -37.04 -21.67
C SER A 460 17.10 -38.08 -20.60
N PRO A 461 16.21 -38.83 -19.93
CA PRO A 461 16.65 -39.95 -19.12
C PRO A 461 16.98 -41.13 -20.04
N GLU A 462 18.24 -41.57 -20.06
CA GLU A 462 18.56 -42.94 -20.45
C GLU A 462 17.89 -43.89 -19.45
N GLU A 463 17.14 -44.86 -19.99
CA GLU A 463 16.61 -46.00 -19.25
C GLU A 463 17.79 -46.80 -18.69
N ASP A 464 18.09 -46.70 -17.38
CA ASP A 464 18.45 -47.88 -16.60
C ASP A 464 18.50 -47.62 -15.08
N SER A 465 17.76 -48.47 -14.36
CA SER A 465 17.78 -48.72 -12.90
C SER A 465 17.42 -47.56 -11.96
N VAL A 466 16.14 -47.45 -11.63
CA VAL A 466 15.65 -46.76 -10.42
C VAL A 466 15.97 -47.63 -9.19
N PRO A 467 16.77 -47.17 -8.21
CA PRO A 467 16.78 -47.79 -6.90
C PRO A 467 15.57 -47.28 -6.12
N THR A 468 14.67 -48.21 -5.78
CA THR A 468 13.53 -47.98 -4.91
C THR A 468 14.02 -47.58 -3.51
N ILE A 469 13.93 -46.30 -3.15
CA ILE A 469 14.00 -45.87 -1.75
C ILE A 469 12.58 -45.89 -1.22
N GLY A 470 12.28 -46.90 -0.40
CA GLY A 470 11.01 -47.04 0.29
C GLY A 470 10.85 -45.94 1.34
N TYR A 471 9.81 -45.14 1.22
CA TYR A 471 9.25 -44.38 2.33
C TYR A 471 8.62 -45.37 3.31
N ALA A 472 9.24 -45.57 4.46
CA ALA A 472 8.53 -46.10 5.62
C ALA A 472 7.64 -44.99 6.16
N PRO A 473 6.34 -45.25 6.41
CA PRO A 473 5.48 -44.27 7.05
C PRO A 473 5.88 -44.19 8.52
N GLU A 474 6.54 -43.11 8.92
CA GLU A 474 6.60 -42.77 10.34
C GLU A 474 5.22 -42.31 10.79
N GLU A 475 4.81 -42.88 11.92
CA GLU A 475 3.54 -42.68 12.58
C GLU A 475 3.30 -41.20 12.82
N THR A 476 2.12 -40.74 12.42
CA THR A 476 1.59 -39.43 12.80
C THR A 476 1.34 -39.45 14.30
N ASP A 477 2.34 -39.03 15.07
CA ASP A 477 2.10 -38.60 16.43
C ASP A 477 1.15 -37.39 16.37
N ASP A 478 -0.01 -37.63 16.96
CA ASP A 478 -1.09 -36.71 17.26
C ASP A 478 -0.54 -35.50 18.02
N TYR A 479 -0.06 -34.49 17.27
CA TYR A 479 0.11 -33.15 17.80
C TYR A 479 -1.30 -32.61 18.07
N GLY A 480 -1.78 -32.87 19.28
CA GLY A 480 -2.84 -32.10 19.90
C GLY A 480 -2.49 -30.64 19.76
N VAL A 481 -3.17 -29.99 18.81
CA VAL A 481 -3.21 -28.55 18.63
C VAL A 481 -3.63 -27.99 19.99
N PRO A 482 -2.79 -27.20 20.68
CA PRO A 482 -3.30 -26.36 21.74
C PRO A 482 -4.30 -25.42 21.07
N ASP A 483 -5.57 -25.58 21.44
CA ASP A 483 -6.76 -24.91 20.92
C ASP A 483 -6.80 -23.42 21.33
N GLU A 484 -5.67 -22.72 21.13
CA GLU A 484 -5.53 -21.27 21.28
C GLU A 484 -4.70 -20.74 20.11
N MET A 485 -5.14 -21.05 18.88
CA MET A 485 -5.11 -20.02 17.86
C MET A 485 -6.01 -18.89 18.36
N GLY A 486 -5.42 -17.79 18.80
CA GLY A 486 -6.17 -16.53 18.95
C GLY A 486 -6.95 -16.27 17.66
N PRO A 487 -8.20 -15.78 17.75
CA PRO A 487 -9.18 -15.94 16.70
C PRO A 487 -8.62 -15.42 15.38
N GLU A 488 -8.65 -16.28 14.36
CA GLU A 488 -8.73 -15.81 12.98
C GLU A 488 -9.90 -14.84 12.94
N PHE A 489 -9.62 -13.54 12.83
CA PHE A 489 -10.66 -12.53 12.65
C PHE A 489 -11.26 -12.71 11.25
N GLU A 490 -12.18 -13.67 11.12
CA GLU A 490 -13.12 -13.82 9.99
C GLU A 490 -14.20 -12.72 10.00
N GLY A 491 -13.83 -11.48 10.34
CA GLY A 491 -14.74 -10.35 10.46
C GLY A 491 -14.36 -9.21 9.51
N ASP A 492 -15.36 -8.43 9.10
CA ASP A 492 -15.23 -7.20 8.31
C ASP A 492 -14.54 -6.02 9.03
N GLY A 493 -14.01 -6.24 10.23
CA GLY A 493 -13.31 -5.24 11.04
C GLY A 493 -14.20 -4.48 12.04
N PHE A 494 -15.47 -4.86 12.16
CA PHE A 494 -16.44 -4.26 13.07
C PHE A 494 -16.93 -5.26 14.12
N HIS A 495 -17.33 -4.77 15.30
CA HIS A 495 -17.95 -5.59 16.34
C HIS A 495 -19.21 -6.27 15.77
N ALA A 496 -19.47 -7.52 16.16
CA ALA A 496 -20.67 -8.24 15.74
C ALA A 496 -21.95 -7.62 16.36
N ASP A 497 -21.80 -6.93 17.49
CA ASP A 497 -22.92 -6.29 18.19
C ASP A 497 -23.49 -5.14 17.36
N GLN A 498 -24.78 -5.26 17.06
CA GLN A 498 -25.57 -4.21 16.44
C GLN A 498 -26.21 -3.36 17.54
N LEU A 499 -25.89 -2.07 17.52
CA LEU A 499 -26.37 -1.09 18.49
C LEU A 499 -27.30 -0.09 17.80
N PRO A 500 -28.54 0.08 18.25
CA PRO A 500 -29.36 1.18 17.79
C PRO A 500 -28.88 2.48 18.45
N ILE A 501 -28.46 3.46 17.65
CA ILE A 501 -28.06 4.79 18.14
C ILE A 501 -28.85 5.89 17.43
N SER A 502 -28.88 7.08 18.01
CA SER A 502 -29.40 8.25 17.28
C SER A 502 -28.47 8.52 16.09
N ALA A 503 -29.03 8.89 14.95
CA ALA A 503 -28.26 9.33 13.78
C ALA A 503 -27.31 10.49 14.14
N ALA A 504 -27.69 11.35 15.09
CA ALA A 504 -26.85 12.45 15.56
C ALA A 504 -25.61 12.00 16.35
N ASP A 505 -25.61 10.77 16.87
CA ASP A 505 -24.53 10.19 17.67
C ASP A 505 -23.60 9.29 16.84
N LEU A 506 -23.84 9.18 15.53
CA LEU A 506 -22.94 8.45 14.63
C LEU A 506 -21.56 9.10 14.62
N CYS A 507 -20.52 8.27 14.51
CA CYS A 507 -19.14 8.69 14.49
C CYS A 507 -18.46 8.29 13.18
N GLU A 508 -17.43 9.03 12.77
CA GLU A 508 -16.57 8.65 11.65
C GLU A 508 -15.93 7.28 11.92
N GLY A 509 -15.98 6.41 10.91
CA GLY A 509 -15.49 5.04 10.98
C GLY A 509 -16.48 4.02 11.53
N ASP A 510 -17.71 4.41 11.89
CA ASP A 510 -18.79 3.47 12.23
C ASP A 510 -19.28 2.71 11.00
N LEU A 511 -19.73 1.46 11.13
CA LEU A 511 -20.48 0.76 10.08
C LEU A 511 -21.97 0.92 10.38
N ALA A 512 -22.66 1.78 9.62
CA ALA A 512 -24.07 2.10 9.82
C ALA A 512 -24.94 1.37 8.79
N GLU A 513 -26.09 0.89 9.21
CA GLU A 513 -27.11 0.32 8.33
C GLU A 513 -27.89 1.44 7.66
N VAL A 514 -27.55 1.73 6.41
CA VAL A 514 -28.04 2.89 5.66
C VAL A 514 -29.39 2.64 4.98
N ASP A 515 -29.75 1.37 4.76
CA ASP A 515 -31.08 0.96 4.32
C ASP A 515 -31.45 -0.39 4.94
N ASP A 516 -32.32 -0.35 5.96
CA ASP A 516 -32.88 -1.51 6.69
C ASP A 516 -33.70 -2.43 5.77
N SER A 517 -34.27 -1.92 4.67
CA SER A 517 -35.06 -2.74 3.74
C SER A 517 -34.20 -3.56 2.76
N LEU A 518 -32.96 -3.12 2.55
CA LEU A 518 -31.99 -3.74 1.65
C LEU A 518 -30.79 -4.35 2.38
N GLU A 519 -30.77 -4.29 3.71
CA GLU A 519 -29.63 -4.67 4.57
C GLU A 519 -28.31 -4.03 4.08
N LEU A 520 -28.38 -2.78 3.59
CA LEU A 520 -27.21 -2.07 3.09
C LEU A 520 -26.47 -1.42 4.24
N TRP A 521 -25.16 -1.68 4.30
CA TRP A 521 -24.26 -1.13 5.29
C TRP A 521 -23.30 -0.14 4.64
N GLY A 522 -22.98 0.93 5.34
CA GLY A 522 -22.07 1.97 4.90
C GLY A 522 -21.03 2.28 5.98
N ILE A 523 -19.77 2.43 5.59
CA ILE A 523 -18.73 2.92 6.50
C ILE A 523 -18.87 4.44 6.56
N VAL A 524 -19.23 4.97 7.71
CA VAL A 524 -19.45 6.41 7.94
C VAL A 524 -18.12 7.15 7.75
N GLU A 525 -18.07 8.06 6.78
CA GLU A 525 -16.92 8.94 6.55
C GLU A 525 -17.09 10.27 7.31
N SER A 526 -18.32 10.71 7.54
CA SER A 526 -18.65 11.93 8.29
C SER A 526 -20.12 12.04 8.65
N VAL A 527 -20.40 12.78 9.72
CA VAL A 527 -21.75 13.04 10.21
C VAL A 527 -21.91 14.53 10.45
N GLU A 528 -22.86 15.15 9.76
CA GLU A 528 -23.21 16.55 9.92
C GLU A 528 -24.61 16.69 10.53
N VAL A 529 -24.66 17.12 11.78
CA VAL A 529 -25.92 17.40 12.48
C VAL A 529 -26.30 18.87 12.26
N SER A 530 -27.54 19.10 11.82
CA SER A 530 -28.13 20.42 11.63
C SER A 530 -29.54 20.48 12.23
N ASP A 531 -30.08 21.69 12.40
CA ASP A 531 -31.45 21.91 12.88
C ASP A 531 -32.52 21.28 11.97
N THR A 532 -32.17 20.94 10.73
CA THR A 532 -33.06 20.37 9.71
C THR A 532 -32.91 18.85 9.51
N GLY A 533 -31.96 18.21 10.20
CA GLY A 533 -31.68 16.77 10.07
C GLY A 533 -30.21 16.43 10.21
N VAL A 534 -29.90 15.13 10.15
CA VAL A 534 -28.55 14.57 10.14
C VAL A 534 -28.19 14.14 8.72
N MET A 535 -27.09 14.65 8.19
CA MET A 535 -26.50 14.12 6.97
C MET A 535 -25.38 13.17 7.34
N VAL A 536 -25.48 11.92 6.90
CA VAL A 536 -24.45 10.89 7.09
C VAL A 536 -23.84 10.61 5.74
N ASP A 537 -22.56 10.89 5.61
CA ASP A 537 -21.77 10.47 4.45
C ASP A 537 -21.14 9.13 4.78
N PHE A 538 -21.30 8.17 3.88
CA PHE A 538 -20.81 6.82 4.07
C PHE A 538 -20.29 6.28 2.75
N ARG A 539 -19.46 5.25 2.82
CA ARG A 539 -18.96 4.57 1.64
C ARG A 539 -19.46 3.14 1.63
N ASP A 540 -19.93 2.71 0.46
CA ASP A 540 -20.33 1.32 0.25
C ASP A 540 -19.10 0.40 0.50
N PRO A 541 -19.19 -0.57 1.42
CA PRO A 541 -18.07 -1.43 1.80
C PRO A 541 -17.70 -2.45 0.71
N GLU A 542 -18.57 -2.74 -0.24
CA GLU A 542 -18.29 -3.61 -1.39
C GLU A 542 -17.64 -2.81 -2.53
N THR A 543 -18.34 -1.83 -3.07
CA THR A 543 -17.93 -1.06 -4.26
C THR A 543 -16.88 -0.02 -3.93
N GLY A 544 -16.95 0.56 -2.73
CA GLY A 544 -16.14 1.69 -2.34
C GLY A 544 -16.68 3.00 -2.92
N ASP A 545 -17.93 3.10 -3.33
CA ASP A 545 -18.50 4.35 -3.86
C ASP A 545 -18.98 5.27 -2.71
N PRO A 546 -18.68 6.58 -2.76
CA PRO A 546 -19.15 7.53 -1.76
C PRO A 546 -20.64 7.81 -1.95
N GLU A 547 -21.41 7.72 -0.88
CA GLU A 547 -22.84 8.01 -0.83
C GLU A 547 -23.17 8.90 0.38
N SER A 548 -24.36 9.51 0.36
CA SER A 548 -24.85 10.32 1.47
C SER A 548 -26.31 10.04 1.71
N ILE A 549 -26.70 9.89 2.97
CA ILE A 549 -28.10 9.76 3.39
C ILE A 549 -28.48 10.91 4.32
N GLY A 550 -29.66 11.47 4.07
CA GLY A 550 -30.29 12.42 4.97
C GLY A 550 -31.26 11.72 5.90
N LEU A 551 -31.06 11.87 7.20
CA LEU A 551 -31.85 11.26 8.26
C LEU A 551 -32.50 12.36 9.12
N ASP A 552 -33.64 12.04 9.73
CA ASP A 552 -34.24 12.92 10.75
C ASP A 552 -33.30 13.02 11.97
N VAL A 553 -33.31 14.15 12.68
CA VAL A 553 -32.48 14.35 13.87
C VAL A 553 -32.76 13.31 14.98
N ASN A 554 -33.98 12.76 14.99
CA ASN A 554 -34.37 11.71 15.93
C ASN A 554 -34.38 10.31 15.30
N ALA A 555 -33.88 10.16 14.07
CA ALA A 555 -33.78 8.86 13.43
C ALA A 555 -32.87 7.95 14.26
N VAL A 556 -33.28 6.70 14.42
CA VAL A 556 -32.48 5.66 15.05
C VAL A 556 -31.92 4.80 13.93
N ILE A 557 -30.61 4.58 13.96
CA ILE A 557 -29.88 3.80 12.97
C ILE A 557 -29.12 2.67 13.68
N THR A 558 -29.11 1.49 13.06
CA THR A 558 -28.31 0.37 13.54
C THR A 558 -26.86 0.62 13.18
N VAL A 559 -25.96 0.49 14.16
CA VAL A 559 -24.53 0.67 13.97
C VAL A 559 -23.77 -0.53 14.50
N ARG A 560 -22.67 -0.88 13.83
CA ARG A 560 -21.62 -1.76 14.35
C ARG A 560 -20.37 -0.92 14.54
N LYS A 561 -19.88 -0.87 15.77
CA LYS A 561 -18.68 -0.09 16.09
C LYS A 561 -17.42 -0.77 15.53
N PRO A 562 -16.42 -0.01 15.09
CA PRO A 562 -15.14 -0.59 14.67
C PRO A 562 -14.51 -1.36 15.83
N ASN A 563 -13.82 -2.47 15.56
CA ASN A 563 -13.07 -3.20 16.57
C ASN A 563 -11.84 -2.36 17.00
N VAL A 564 -12.03 -1.47 17.98
CA VAL A 564 -10.94 -0.71 18.59
C VAL A 564 -10.70 -1.34 19.96
N GLU A 565 -9.56 -2.02 20.17
CA GLU A 565 -9.17 -2.39 21.52
C GLU A 565 -8.96 -1.09 22.32
N GLU A 566 -9.77 -0.87 23.36
CA GLU A 566 -9.48 0.14 24.38
C GLU A 566 -8.13 -0.23 25.02
N THR A 567 -7.14 0.63 24.81
CA THR A 567 -5.75 0.51 25.30
C THR A 567 -5.61 0.30 26.80
#